data_AF-X0RZP4-F1
#
_entry.id   AF-X0RZP4-F1
#
_cell.length_a   1.000
_cell.length_b   1.000
_cell.length_c   1.000
_cell.angle_alpha   90.00
_cell.angle_beta   90.00
_cell.angle_gamma   90.00
#
_symmetry.space_group_name_H-M   'P 1'
#
loop_
_entity.id
_entity.type
_entity.pdbx_description
1 polymer ?
#
loop_
_entity_poly.entity_id
_entity_poly.type
_entity_poly.pdbx_seq_one_letter_code
_entity_poly.pdbx_strand_id
1 'polypeptide(L)'
;SYSCLAGLIDDNYHTIFHSGASDKENFSNKIKKELLDRQFITYIANFKPYFGLRIIIDTELDFFIYEFADLYFEALLRNRDSALYREIENNQNLSRLHRYSIPEGNRIIYSFFSNISLAKDLEVYRPIGDGVIDMLNEQQKKEGDIYNEYQEGYIGERQTFDNPIFIGIRFFDIMILEGIYQKADWHMWLYYYSYFVDKICRNYKLDKYSRPEAEFPSTYSYLLYEITSNLVDWIELIEDDTAKVKQKLEHVDCSHENNNILKSSIICLVQCSHRILDTDAIPYRFKQYLTDMMFKLYFKLALSTKKIAQEYGKVIACCISIQNYGKEDDAYRQLLIEYLGSFDKVPILHKNDASMILKELENRLRERRSKSQPLSK
;
A
#
# COMPACT_ATOMS: atom_id res chain seq x y z
N SER A 1 3.62 33.50 19.07
CA SER A 1 2.90 32.24 19.35
C SER A 1 2.25 31.77 18.06
N TYR A 2 2.55 30.55 17.60
CA TYR A 2 1.98 29.97 16.39
C TYR A 2 0.45 29.90 16.41
N SER A 3 -0.17 29.80 17.60
CA SER A 3 -1.62 29.86 17.74
C SER A 3 -2.23 31.18 17.25
N CYS A 4 -1.58 32.31 17.57
CA CYS A 4 -2.07 33.62 17.16
C CYS A 4 -1.90 33.81 15.66
N LEU A 5 -0.75 33.38 15.11
CA LEU A 5 -0.47 33.44 13.69
C LEU A 5 -1.44 32.58 12.88
N ALA A 6 -1.63 31.30 13.26
CA ALA A 6 -2.56 30.41 12.57
C ALA A 6 -4.01 30.94 12.61
N GLY A 7 -4.46 31.45 13.78
CA GLY A 7 -5.77 32.07 13.90
C GLY A 7 -5.92 33.30 13.01
N LEU A 8 -4.93 34.19 12.99
CA LEU A 8 -4.95 35.38 12.15
C LEU A 8 -4.98 35.05 10.66
N ILE A 9 -4.24 34.02 10.22
CA ILE A 9 -4.27 33.58 8.82
C ILE A 9 -5.63 32.95 8.48
N ASP A 10 -6.17 32.09 9.33
CA ASP A 10 -7.45 31.41 9.10
C ASP A 10 -8.63 32.39 9.04
N ASP A 11 -8.68 33.34 10.00
CA ASP A 11 -9.73 34.37 10.07
C ASP A 11 -9.68 35.33 8.87
N ASN A 12 -8.51 35.53 8.29
CA ASN A 12 -8.29 36.45 7.16
C ASN A 12 -8.00 35.72 5.84
N TYR A 13 -8.27 34.41 5.75
CA TYR A 13 -7.80 33.54 4.68
C TYR A 13 -8.10 34.08 3.26
N HIS A 14 -9.36 34.39 2.96
CA HIS A 14 -9.74 34.97 1.67
C HIS A 14 -9.08 36.32 1.40
N THR A 15 -8.89 37.13 2.42
CA THR A 15 -8.25 38.45 2.28
C THR A 15 -6.75 38.31 1.99
N ILE A 16 -6.10 37.28 2.53
CA ILE A 16 -4.66 37.03 2.37
C ILE A 16 -4.37 36.42 1.00
N PHE A 17 -5.15 35.43 0.59
CA PHE A 17 -4.84 34.62 -0.59
C PHE A 17 -5.62 35.02 -1.86
N HIS A 18 -6.83 35.57 -1.72
CA HIS A 18 -7.77 35.72 -2.85
C HIS A 18 -8.11 37.17 -3.22
N SER A 19 -7.60 38.17 -2.48
CA SER A 19 -7.85 39.58 -2.80
C SER A 19 -6.64 40.24 -3.49
N GLY A 20 -6.78 40.56 -4.78
CA GLY A 20 -5.69 40.96 -5.70
C GLY A 20 -5.12 42.37 -5.55
N ALA A 21 -4.73 42.80 -4.34
CA ALA A 21 -4.03 44.08 -4.15
C ALA A 21 -2.49 43.92 -4.19
N SER A 22 -1.78 44.79 -4.91
CA SER A 22 -0.33 44.68 -5.16
C SER A 22 0.55 44.73 -3.89
N ASP A 23 0.17 45.51 -2.88
CA ASP A 23 0.88 45.55 -1.58
C ASP A 23 0.75 44.24 -0.79
N LYS A 24 -0.21 43.38 -1.16
CA LYS A 24 -0.43 42.07 -0.53
C LYS A 24 0.43 40.97 -1.12
N GLU A 25 1.05 41.15 -2.29
CA GLU A 25 1.89 40.11 -2.90
C GLU A 25 3.13 39.84 -2.04
N ASN A 26 3.79 40.90 -1.56
CA ASN A 26 4.91 40.79 -0.61
C ASN A 26 4.50 40.20 0.75
N PHE A 27 3.28 40.50 1.21
CA PHE A 27 2.75 39.94 2.46
C PHE A 27 2.40 38.45 2.29
N SER A 28 1.72 38.09 1.21
CA SER A 28 1.40 36.71 0.83
C SER A 28 2.66 35.87 0.71
N ASN A 29 3.72 36.37 0.05
CA ASN A 29 5.00 35.66 -0.05
C ASN A 29 5.68 35.45 1.31
N LYS A 30 5.56 36.40 2.25
CA LYS A 30 6.04 36.20 3.64
C LYS A 30 5.21 35.14 4.36
N ILE A 31 3.88 35.15 4.21
CA ILE A 31 2.99 34.15 4.81
C ILE A 31 3.27 32.76 4.22
N LYS A 32 3.49 32.64 2.90
CA LYS A 32 3.88 31.37 2.26
C LYS A 32 5.18 30.82 2.84
N LYS A 33 6.20 31.67 3.00
CA LYS A 33 7.47 31.26 3.62
C LYS A 33 7.27 30.77 5.05
N GLU A 34 6.40 31.43 5.81
CA GLU A 34 6.07 31.01 7.17
C GLU A 34 5.25 29.70 7.18
N LEU A 35 4.34 29.53 6.22
CA LEU A 35 3.59 28.29 6.02
C LEU A 35 4.48 27.11 5.62
N LEU A 36 5.68 27.34 5.11
CA LEU A 36 6.69 26.32 4.83
C LEU A 36 7.67 26.10 5.99
N ASP A 37 7.53 26.83 7.11
CA ASP A 37 8.32 26.58 8.32
C ASP A 37 7.90 25.25 8.98
N ARG A 38 8.86 24.34 9.15
CA ARG A 38 8.58 22.99 9.69
C ARG A 38 7.94 23.01 11.07
N GLN A 39 8.32 23.95 11.94
CA GLN A 39 7.74 24.05 13.28
C GLN A 39 6.30 24.55 13.21
N PHE A 40 6.03 25.53 12.33
CA PHE A 40 4.68 26.01 12.11
C PHE A 40 3.76 24.96 11.48
N ILE A 41 4.23 24.21 10.48
CA ILE A 41 3.47 23.10 9.90
C ILE A 41 3.17 22.03 10.93
N THR A 42 4.15 21.65 11.75
CA THR A 42 3.94 20.70 12.85
C THR A 42 2.86 21.21 13.80
N TYR A 43 2.87 22.50 14.13
CA TYR A 43 1.81 23.12 14.91
C TYR A 43 0.43 23.02 14.21
N ILE A 44 0.35 23.33 12.91
CA ILE A 44 -0.89 23.23 12.14
C ILE A 44 -1.41 21.79 12.12
N ALA A 45 -0.58 20.81 11.78
CA ALA A 45 -0.95 19.39 11.73
C ALA A 45 -1.49 18.88 13.09
N ASN A 46 -0.89 19.33 14.20
CA ASN A 46 -1.25 18.87 15.54
C ASN A 46 -2.52 19.54 16.09
N PHE A 47 -2.67 20.86 15.92
CA PHE A 47 -3.69 21.63 16.62
C PHE A 47 -4.76 22.23 15.70
N LYS A 48 -4.48 22.35 14.40
CA LYS A 48 -5.36 22.95 13.39
C LYS A 48 -5.35 22.13 12.08
N PRO A 49 -5.50 20.79 12.11
CA PRO A 49 -5.35 19.95 10.91
C PRO A 49 -6.31 20.36 9.79
N TYR A 50 -7.56 20.69 10.11
CA TYR A 50 -8.53 21.08 9.10
C TYR A 50 -8.29 22.46 8.48
N PHE A 51 -7.50 23.32 9.13
CA PHE A 51 -7.00 24.54 8.51
C PHE A 51 -5.88 24.22 7.51
N GLY A 52 -4.95 23.32 7.86
CA GLY A 52 -3.97 22.79 6.91
C GLY A 52 -4.62 22.13 5.70
N LEU A 53 -5.67 21.34 5.92
CA LEU A 53 -6.47 20.75 4.84
C LEU A 53 -7.10 21.81 3.93
N ARG A 54 -7.66 22.88 4.50
CA ARG A 54 -8.26 23.99 3.73
C ARG A 54 -7.24 24.64 2.80
N ILE A 55 -6.00 24.83 3.27
CA ILE A 55 -4.89 25.32 2.44
C ILE A 55 -4.68 24.35 1.27
N ILE A 56 -4.48 23.06 1.56
CA ILE A 56 -4.10 22.04 0.55
C ILE A 56 -5.14 21.89 -0.58
N ILE A 57 -6.42 21.95 -0.25
CA ILE A 57 -7.50 21.76 -1.25
C ILE A 57 -7.83 23.05 -2.04
N ASP A 58 -7.18 24.16 -1.72
CA ASP A 58 -7.42 25.43 -2.38
C ASP A 58 -6.64 25.52 -3.71
N THR A 59 -7.33 25.18 -4.80
CA THR A 59 -6.77 25.11 -6.15
C THR A 59 -6.37 26.46 -6.73
N GLU A 60 -6.74 27.58 -6.10
CA GLU A 60 -6.34 28.93 -6.52
C GLU A 60 -4.94 29.31 -5.98
N LEU A 61 -4.39 28.53 -5.06
CA LEU A 61 -3.02 28.70 -4.55
C LEU A 61 -1.98 28.17 -5.55
N ASP A 62 -0.79 28.79 -5.55
CA ASP A 62 0.30 28.41 -6.45
C ASP A 62 1.05 27.13 -6.04
N PHE A 63 2.13 26.82 -6.77
CA PHE A 63 2.92 25.59 -6.61
C PHE A 63 3.51 25.36 -5.21
N PHE A 64 3.58 26.37 -4.32
CA PHE A 64 4.01 26.14 -2.93
C PHE A 64 3.16 25.09 -2.20
N ILE A 65 1.94 24.83 -2.70
CA ILE A 65 1.00 23.89 -2.11
C ILE A 65 1.52 22.45 -2.08
N TYR A 66 2.36 22.07 -3.05
CA TYR A 66 2.99 20.75 -3.10
C TYR A 66 3.95 20.54 -1.93
N GLU A 67 4.83 21.52 -1.69
CA GLU A 67 5.77 21.48 -0.57
C GLU A 67 5.04 21.56 0.78
N PHE A 68 3.98 22.37 0.86
CA PHE A 68 3.14 22.43 2.05
C PHE A 68 2.44 21.09 2.32
N ALA A 69 1.85 20.45 1.30
CA ALA A 69 1.19 19.16 1.42
C ALA A 69 2.18 18.08 1.88
N ASP A 70 3.38 18.03 1.29
CA ASP A 70 4.42 17.09 1.68
C ASP A 70 4.75 17.20 3.17
N LEU A 71 5.07 18.42 3.64
CA LEU A 71 5.42 18.67 5.04
C LEU A 71 4.23 18.43 5.99
N TYR A 72 3.01 18.76 5.57
CA TYR A 72 1.80 18.57 6.35
C TYR A 72 1.49 17.09 6.58
N PHE A 73 1.52 16.28 5.51
CA PHE A 73 1.28 14.84 5.61
C PHE A 73 2.42 14.12 6.34
N GLU A 74 3.68 14.55 6.16
CA GLU A 74 4.81 14.06 6.96
C GLU A 74 4.55 14.30 8.47
N ALA A 75 4.14 15.51 8.84
CA ALA A 75 3.84 15.87 10.22
C ALA A 75 2.65 15.08 10.79
N LEU A 76 1.58 14.88 10.01
CA LEU A 76 0.45 14.03 10.41
C LEU A 76 0.87 12.58 10.65
N LEU A 77 1.70 12.01 9.77
CA LEU A 77 2.14 10.61 9.90
C LEU A 77 3.07 10.42 11.11
N ARG A 78 3.97 11.38 11.37
CA ARG A 78 4.92 11.33 12.49
C ARG A 78 4.26 11.54 13.86
N ASN A 79 3.09 12.16 13.93
CA ASN A 79 2.34 12.34 15.17
C ASN A 79 1.22 11.30 15.32
N ARG A 80 1.35 10.40 16.31
CA ARG A 80 0.36 9.35 16.60
C ARG A 80 -0.99 9.88 17.08
N ASP A 81 -1.02 11.08 17.66
CA ASP A 81 -2.25 11.73 18.11
C ASP A 81 -2.92 12.57 17.01
N SER A 82 -2.41 12.51 15.78
CA SER A 82 -2.89 13.36 14.69
C SER A 82 -4.31 12.99 14.25
N ALA A 83 -4.95 13.92 13.54
CA ALA A 83 -6.24 13.66 12.93
C ALA A 83 -6.20 12.48 11.93
N LEU A 84 -5.07 12.26 11.25
CA LEU A 84 -4.92 11.15 10.30
C LEU A 84 -5.12 9.79 10.95
N TYR A 85 -4.51 9.56 12.12
CA TYR A 85 -4.62 8.31 12.87
C TYR A 85 -6.05 8.04 13.28
N ARG A 86 -6.70 9.04 13.89
CA ARG A 86 -8.10 8.94 14.32
C ARG A 86 -9.06 8.70 13.14
N GLU A 87 -8.83 9.38 12.02
CA GLU A 87 -9.68 9.21 10.84
C GLU A 87 -9.53 7.81 10.23
N ILE A 88 -8.31 7.29 10.13
CA ILE A 88 -8.06 5.91 9.65
C ILE A 88 -8.62 4.87 10.63
N GLU A 89 -8.42 5.06 11.94
CA GLU A 89 -8.98 4.21 12.98
C GLU A 89 -10.51 4.15 12.92
N ASN A 90 -11.17 5.27 12.67
CA ASN A 90 -12.63 5.33 12.54
C ASN A 90 -13.15 4.81 11.18
N ASN A 91 -12.26 4.51 10.23
CA ASN A 91 -12.60 4.08 8.87
C ASN A 91 -12.48 2.55 8.70
N GLN A 92 -13.17 1.79 9.56
CA GLN A 92 -13.16 0.32 9.53
C GLN A 92 -14.39 -0.29 8.84
N ASN A 93 -15.45 0.50 8.66
CA ASN A 93 -16.70 -0.01 8.08
C ASN A 93 -16.55 -0.27 6.58
N LEU A 94 -16.81 -1.52 6.18
CA LEU A 94 -16.89 -1.90 4.78
C LEU A 94 -18.31 -1.66 4.26
N SER A 95 -18.41 -0.98 3.13
CA SER A 95 -19.67 -0.77 2.42
C SER A 95 -20.02 -1.97 1.54
N ARG A 96 -19.05 -2.55 0.81
CA ARG A 96 -19.21 -3.70 -0.13
C ARG A 96 -17.87 -4.35 -0.44
N LEU A 97 -17.77 -5.69 -0.41
CA LEU A 97 -16.70 -6.50 -1.04
C LEU A 97 -15.32 -5.81 -1.01
N HIS A 98 -14.84 -5.45 0.19
CA HIS A 98 -13.59 -4.71 0.52
C HIS A 98 -13.59 -3.16 0.41
N ARG A 99 -14.59 -2.51 -0.18
CA ARG A 99 -14.67 -1.03 -0.21
C ARG A 99 -15.00 -0.41 1.14
N TYR A 100 -14.18 0.52 1.59
CA TYR A 100 -14.48 1.32 2.77
C TYR A 100 -15.65 2.29 2.57
N SER A 101 -16.46 2.49 3.61
CA SER A 101 -17.32 3.65 3.71
C SER A 101 -16.52 4.78 4.33
N ILE A 102 -16.23 5.84 3.56
CA ILE A 102 -15.49 7.01 4.03
C ILE A 102 -16.48 8.09 4.47
N PRO A 103 -16.68 8.31 5.79
CA PRO A 103 -17.62 9.30 6.28
C PRO A 103 -17.11 10.72 6.01
N GLU A 104 -18.01 11.66 5.69
CA GLU A 104 -17.67 13.09 5.54
C GLU A 104 -17.01 13.69 6.79
N GLY A 105 -17.28 13.11 7.97
CA GLY A 105 -16.64 13.49 9.23
C GLY A 105 -15.15 13.22 9.28
N ASN A 106 -14.66 12.25 8.50
CA ASN A 106 -13.22 11.97 8.35
C ASN A 106 -12.65 12.88 7.26
N ARG A 107 -12.56 14.18 7.55
CA ARG A 107 -12.39 15.24 6.54
C ARG A 107 -11.10 15.10 5.74
N ILE A 108 -9.98 14.69 6.34
CA ILE A 108 -8.70 14.55 5.62
C ILE A 108 -8.84 13.45 4.56
N ILE A 109 -9.13 12.21 4.98
CA ILE A 109 -9.23 11.10 4.02
C ILE A 109 -10.41 11.29 3.06
N TYR A 110 -11.54 11.86 3.51
CA TYR A 110 -12.69 12.14 2.67
C TYR A 110 -12.35 13.13 1.55
N SER A 111 -11.65 14.23 1.87
CA SER A 111 -11.27 15.24 0.87
C SER A 111 -10.44 14.66 -0.27
N PHE A 112 -9.52 13.73 0.01
CA PHE A 112 -8.63 13.17 -1.03
C PHE A 112 -9.17 11.92 -1.70
N PHE A 113 -9.98 11.12 -1.00
CA PHE A 113 -10.42 9.83 -1.50
C PHE A 113 -11.88 9.82 -1.97
N SER A 114 -12.69 10.84 -1.68
CA SER A 114 -13.99 11.00 -2.36
C SER A 114 -13.85 11.39 -3.84
N ASN A 115 -12.72 12.02 -4.20
CA ASN A 115 -12.30 12.30 -5.58
C ASN A 115 -10.82 11.96 -5.75
N ILE A 116 -10.55 10.76 -6.26
CA ILE A 116 -9.19 10.21 -6.32
C ILE A 116 -8.23 11.01 -7.22
N SER A 117 -8.75 11.78 -8.18
CA SER A 117 -7.92 12.66 -9.01
C SER A 117 -7.22 13.73 -8.18
N LEU A 118 -7.84 14.22 -7.11
CA LEU A 118 -7.21 15.21 -6.23
C LEU A 118 -6.00 14.61 -5.49
N ALA A 119 -6.11 13.35 -5.04
CA ALA A 119 -4.99 12.63 -4.44
C ALA A 119 -3.82 12.41 -5.42
N LYS A 120 -4.13 12.20 -6.71
CA LYS A 120 -3.14 12.13 -7.79
C LYS A 120 -2.42 13.47 -7.96
N ASP A 121 -3.21 14.52 -8.16
CA ASP A 121 -2.72 15.83 -8.59
C ASP A 121 -1.89 16.53 -7.50
N LEU A 122 -2.17 16.24 -6.23
CA LEU A 122 -1.43 16.74 -5.06
C LEU A 122 -0.39 15.77 -4.51
N GLU A 123 -0.25 14.60 -5.15
CA GLU A 123 0.75 13.59 -4.82
C GLU A 123 0.77 13.13 -3.35
N VAL A 124 -0.39 13.12 -2.69
CA VAL A 124 -0.52 12.86 -1.24
C VAL A 124 -0.01 11.49 -0.79
N TYR A 125 0.16 10.56 -1.72
CA TYR A 125 0.78 9.26 -1.50
C TYR A 125 2.27 9.37 -1.16
N ARG A 126 2.99 10.36 -1.70
CA ARG A 126 4.45 10.50 -1.60
C ARG A 126 4.89 10.77 -0.16
N PRO A 127 4.40 11.80 0.55
CA PRO A 127 4.88 12.09 1.90
C PRO A 127 4.55 10.97 2.89
N ILE A 128 3.45 10.24 2.66
CA ILE A 128 3.12 9.05 3.44
C ILE A 128 4.07 7.90 3.12
N GLY A 129 4.31 7.62 1.83
CA GLY A 129 5.19 6.55 1.38
C GLY A 129 6.64 6.75 1.80
N ASP A 130 7.19 7.93 1.52
CA ASP A 130 8.55 8.31 1.92
C ASP A 130 8.69 8.33 3.44
N GLY A 131 7.68 8.84 4.17
CA GLY A 131 7.67 8.85 5.63
C GLY A 131 7.73 7.43 6.23
N VAL A 132 7.01 6.47 5.67
CA VAL A 132 7.09 5.06 6.10
C VAL A 132 8.49 4.47 5.82
N ILE A 133 9.06 4.74 4.64
CA ILE A 133 10.41 4.30 4.28
C ILE A 133 11.45 4.88 5.25
N ASP A 134 11.34 6.17 5.57
CA ASP A 134 12.22 6.85 6.51
C ASP A 134 12.13 6.24 7.90
N MET A 135 10.93 5.96 8.40
CA MET A 135 10.75 5.30 9.70
C MET A 135 11.36 3.89 9.72
N LEU A 136 11.23 3.13 8.63
CA LEU A 136 11.89 1.82 8.51
C LEU A 136 13.42 1.97 8.47
N ASN A 137 13.96 3.00 7.81
CA ASN A 137 15.39 3.31 7.83
C ASN A 137 15.88 3.76 9.20
N GLU A 138 15.08 4.51 9.94
CA GLU A 138 15.37 4.93 11.32
C GLU A 138 15.41 3.73 12.27
N GLN A 139 14.46 2.79 12.17
CA GLN A 139 14.45 1.58 12.99
C GLN A 139 15.67 0.68 12.76
N GLN A 140 16.09 0.53 11.50
CA GLN A 140 17.28 -0.25 11.16
C GLN A 140 18.54 0.22 11.91
N LYS A 141 18.62 1.53 12.20
CA LYS A 141 19.78 2.17 12.86
C LYS A 141 19.73 2.05 14.38
N LYS A 142 18.59 1.65 14.98
CA LYS A 142 18.46 1.51 16.44
C LYS A 142 19.06 0.19 16.90
N GLU A 143 19.63 0.18 18.11
CA GLU A 143 20.14 -1.05 18.73
C GLU A 143 19.01 -2.04 19.09
N GLY A 144 17.79 -1.55 19.27
CA GLY A 144 16.57 -2.35 19.45
C GLY A 144 15.49 -1.88 18.48
N ASP A 145 15.19 -2.72 17.48
CA ASP A 145 14.09 -2.52 16.57
C ASP A 145 12.82 -3.16 17.14
N ILE A 146 11.96 -2.30 17.68
CA ILE A 146 10.71 -2.69 18.37
C ILE A 146 9.76 -3.50 17.48
N TYR A 147 9.92 -3.46 16.16
CA TYR A 147 9.05 -4.19 15.25
C TYR A 147 9.45 -5.66 15.04
N ASN A 148 10.63 -6.07 15.51
CA ASN A 148 11.03 -7.48 15.60
C ASN A 148 10.42 -8.20 16.82
N GLU A 149 9.88 -7.44 17.77
CA GLU A 149 9.24 -7.98 18.96
C GLU A 149 7.86 -8.55 18.64
N TYR A 150 7.47 -9.61 19.35
CA TYR A 150 6.10 -10.09 19.37
C TYR A 150 5.29 -9.27 20.38
N GLN A 151 4.19 -8.66 19.92
CA GLN A 151 3.31 -7.88 20.78
C GLN A 151 1.96 -8.61 20.93
N GLU A 152 1.76 -9.19 22.11
CA GLU A 152 0.52 -9.89 22.47
C GLU A 152 -0.62 -8.88 22.59
N GLY A 153 -1.73 -9.08 21.86
CA GLY A 153 -2.84 -8.11 21.79
C GLY A 153 -2.60 -6.93 20.84
N TYR A 154 -1.48 -6.87 20.13
CA TYR A 154 -1.28 -5.87 19.08
C TYR A 154 -1.95 -6.27 17.76
N ILE A 155 -2.10 -7.57 17.50
CA ILE A 155 -2.61 -8.09 16.21
C ILE A 155 -4.13 -7.98 16.18
N GLY A 156 -4.67 -7.19 15.24
CA GLY A 156 -6.12 -7.06 15.02
C GLY A 156 -6.86 -6.24 16.08
N GLU A 157 -6.13 -5.53 16.96
CA GLU A 157 -6.71 -4.71 18.00
C GLU A 157 -6.54 -3.21 17.74
N ARG A 158 -7.15 -2.38 18.59
CA ARG A 158 -7.05 -0.92 18.56
C ARG A 158 -5.59 -0.42 18.59
N GLN A 159 -4.71 -1.16 19.27
CA GLN A 159 -3.30 -0.81 19.45
C GLN A 159 -2.51 -0.79 18.14
N THR A 160 -2.95 -1.50 17.10
CA THR A 160 -2.33 -1.45 15.77
C THR A 160 -2.36 -0.05 15.18
N PHE A 161 -3.41 0.72 15.47
CA PHE A 161 -3.59 2.06 14.94
C PHE A 161 -2.59 3.06 15.54
N ASP A 162 -1.87 2.71 16.62
CA ASP A 162 -0.78 3.54 17.15
C ASP A 162 0.54 3.40 16.36
N ASN A 163 0.60 2.48 15.38
CA ASN A 163 1.78 2.23 14.57
C ASN A 163 1.78 3.04 13.27
N PRO A 164 2.74 3.96 13.07
CA PRO A 164 2.83 4.77 11.85
C PRO A 164 2.97 3.96 10.56
N ILE A 165 3.70 2.84 10.58
CA ILE A 165 3.89 2.00 9.39
C ILE A 165 2.56 1.36 9.01
N PHE A 166 1.81 0.88 10.01
CA PHE A 166 0.46 0.36 9.78
C PHE A 166 -0.48 1.44 9.25
N ILE A 167 -0.47 2.65 9.84
CA ILE A 167 -1.25 3.79 9.33
C ILE A 167 -0.91 4.10 7.87
N GLY A 168 0.37 4.07 7.50
CA GLY A 168 0.78 4.21 6.10
C GLY A 168 0.22 3.10 5.21
N ILE A 169 0.32 1.83 5.62
CA ILE A 169 -0.25 0.69 4.89
C ILE A 169 -1.75 0.87 4.67
N ARG A 170 -2.50 1.25 5.73
CA ARG A 170 -3.96 1.48 5.69
C ARG A 170 -4.35 2.69 4.85
N PHE A 171 -3.56 3.75 4.87
CA PHE A 171 -3.76 4.92 3.99
C PHE A 171 -3.69 4.51 2.52
N PHE A 172 -2.64 3.75 2.15
CA PHE A 172 -2.52 3.20 0.81
C PHE A 172 -3.68 2.27 0.47
N ASP A 173 -4.10 1.38 1.37
CA ASP A 173 -5.22 0.48 1.13
C ASP A 173 -6.52 1.22 0.76
N ILE A 174 -6.91 2.21 1.56
CA ILE A 174 -8.09 3.05 1.28
C ILE A 174 -7.92 3.75 -0.08
N MET A 175 -6.75 4.34 -0.34
CA MET A 175 -6.46 5.06 -1.57
C MET A 175 -6.54 4.16 -2.82
N ILE A 176 -5.93 2.97 -2.77
CA ILE A 176 -5.92 2.03 -3.90
C ILE A 176 -7.34 1.54 -4.19
N LEU A 177 -8.09 1.16 -3.15
CA LEU A 177 -9.47 0.71 -3.30
C LEU A 177 -10.35 1.79 -3.92
N GLU A 178 -10.26 3.03 -3.43
CA GLU A 178 -11.00 4.14 -4.05
C GLU A 178 -10.54 4.41 -5.48
N GLY A 179 -9.25 4.27 -5.79
CA GLY A 179 -8.74 4.29 -7.17
C GLY A 179 -9.38 3.23 -8.08
N ILE A 180 -9.57 2.00 -7.58
CA ILE A 180 -10.24 0.92 -8.33
C ILE A 180 -11.71 1.28 -8.57
N TYR A 181 -12.46 1.65 -7.53
CA TYR A 181 -13.89 1.95 -7.63
C TYR A 181 -14.19 3.22 -8.45
N GLN A 182 -13.30 4.21 -8.41
CA GLN A 182 -13.41 5.45 -9.19
C GLN A 182 -12.75 5.35 -10.57
N LYS A 183 -12.15 4.20 -10.91
CA LYS A 183 -11.54 3.89 -12.22
C LYS A 183 -10.41 4.84 -12.58
N ALA A 184 -9.51 5.05 -11.62
CA ALA A 184 -8.26 5.74 -11.85
C ALA A 184 -7.51 5.13 -13.05
N ASP A 185 -6.96 5.99 -13.90
CA ASP A 185 -6.19 5.62 -15.11
C ASP A 185 -4.71 5.37 -14.82
N TRP A 186 -4.37 5.17 -13.55
CA TRP A 186 -3.01 5.06 -13.05
C TRP A 186 -3.00 4.15 -11.81
N HIS A 187 -1.85 3.51 -11.55
CA HIS A 187 -1.70 2.47 -10.53
C HIS A 187 -1.60 2.99 -9.09
N MET A 188 -1.94 4.26 -8.85
CA MET A 188 -2.02 4.85 -7.51
C MET A 188 -0.70 4.76 -6.69
N TRP A 189 0.47 4.67 -7.36
CA TRP A 189 1.78 4.38 -6.76
C TRP A 189 1.80 3.18 -5.80
N LEU A 190 0.98 2.15 -6.06
CA LEU A 190 0.90 0.95 -5.21
C LEU A 190 2.24 0.25 -4.96
N TYR A 191 3.24 0.47 -5.82
CA TYR A 191 4.58 -0.10 -5.66
C TYR A 191 5.33 0.43 -4.42
N TYR A 192 4.84 1.43 -3.70
CA TYR A 192 5.30 1.69 -2.32
C TYR A 192 5.27 0.44 -1.45
N TYR A 193 4.31 -0.47 -1.65
CA TYR A 193 4.27 -1.75 -0.95
C TYR A 193 5.52 -2.61 -1.19
N SER A 194 6.07 -2.67 -2.41
CA SER A 194 7.29 -3.45 -2.65
C SER A 194 8.51 -2.79 -1.99
N TYR A 195 8.56 -1.47 -1.91
CA TYR A 195 9.58 -0.76 -1.12
C TYR A 195 9.41 -1.00 0.38
N PHE A 196 8.19 -0.97 0.92
CA PHE A 196 7.93 -1.27 2.33
C PHE A 196 8.37 -2.69 2.66
N VAL A 197 8.00 -3.68 1.85
CA VAL A 197 8.39 -5.08 2.03
C VAL A 197 9.90 -5.24 1.96
N ASP A 198 10.60 -4.59 1.02
CA ASP A 198 12.07 -4.60 0.99
C ASP A 198 12.70 -4.11 2.29
N LYS A 199 12.23 -2.96 2.80
CA LYS A 199 12.75 -2.38 4.03
C LYS A 199 12.40 -3.19 5.27
N ILE A 200 11.20 -3.75 5.34
CA ILE A 200 10.80 -4.67 6.41
C ILE A 200 11.69 -5.92 6.38
N CYS A 201 11.84 -6.58 5.23
CA CYS A 201 12.68 -7.77 5.07
C CYS A 201 14.15 -7.50 5.42
N ARG A 202 14.67 -6.33 5.06
CA ARG A 202 16.03 -5.89 5.44
C ARG A 202 16.21 -5.76 6.95
N ASN A 203 15.18 -5.31 7.66
CA ASN A 203 15.24 -5.07 9.11
C ASN A 203 14.86 -6.32 9.93
N TYR A 204 14.21 -7.30 9.30
CA TYR A 204 13.64 -8.47 9.94
C TYR A 204 14.70 -9.31 10.64
N LYS A 205 14.50 -9.54 11.95
CA LYS A 205 15.32 -10.41 12.78
C LYS A 205 14.43 -11.13 13.76
N LEU A 206 14.79 -12.37 14.07
CA LEU A 206 14.23 -13.08 15.22
C LEU A 206 15.15 -12.86 16.41
N ASP A 207 14.61 -12.30 17.48
CA ASP A 207 15.30 -12.12 18.74
C ASP A 207 14.55 -12.83 19.88
N LYS A 208 15.00 -12.61 21.11
CA LYS A 208 14.41 -13.22 22.31
C LYS A 208 12.99 -12.75 22.63
N TYR A 209 12.52 -11.67 22.01
CA TYR A 209 11.17 -11.12 22.15
C TYR A 209 10.27 -11.50 20.98
N SER A 210 10.80 -12.06 19.90
CA SER A 210 10.01 -12.69 18.84
C SER A 210 9.38 -14.01 19.30
N ARG A 211 8.29 -14.44 18.65
CA ARG A 211 7.66 -15.75 18.85
C ARG A 211 7.57 -16.53 17.53
N PRO A 212 8.63 -17.22 17.09
CA PRO A 212 8.69 -17.88 15.78
C PRO A 212 7.53 -18.83 15.44
N GLU A 213 6.90 -19.42 16.46
CA GLU A 213 5.81 -20.39 16.32
C GLU A 213 4.40 -19.76 16.30
N ALA A 214 4.28 -18.46 16.61
CA ALA A 214 3.02 -17.74 16.54
C ALA A 214 2.55 -17.56 15.09
N GLU A 215 1.27 -17.27 14.89
CA GLU A 215 0.72 -16.95 13.55
C GLU A 215 1.51 -15.79 12.91
N PHE A 216 1.76 -14.74 13.69
CA PHE A 216 2.64 -13.63 13.34
C PHE A 216 3.83 -13.60 14.31
N PRO A 217 5.03 -14.01 13.86
CA PRO A 217 6.21 -14.07 14.73
C PRO A 217 6.66 -12.76 15.37
N SER A 218 6.35 -11.63 14.75
CA SER A 218 6.72 -10.28 15.15
C SER A 218 5.73 -9.26 14.58
N THR A 219 5.81 -8.00 15.01
CA THR A 219 5.07 -6.90 14.38
C THR A 219 5.39 -6.77 12.89
N TYR A 220 6.65 -6.98 12.48
CA TYR A 220 6.99 -7.01 11.05
C TYR A 220 6.29 -8.13 10.29
N SER A 221 6.14 -9.31 10.89
CA SER A 221 5.36 -10.40 10.29
C SER A 221 3.93 -9.95 10.03
N TYR A 222 3.30 -9.30 11.01
CA TYR A 222 1.94 -8.78 10.85
C TYR A 222 1.86 -7.71 9.74
N LEU A 223 2.82 -6.79 9.65
CA LEU A 223 2.86 -5.79 8.57
C LEU A 223 3.03 -6.42 7.17
N LEU A 224 3.85 -7.47 7.04
CA LEU A 224 4.00 -8.23 5.80
C LEU A 224 2.70 -8.95 5.42
N TYR A 225 1.99 -9.48 6.42
CA TYR A 225 0.67 -10.07 6.22
C TYR A 225 -0.33 -9.04 5.72
N GLU A 226 -0.44 -7.87 6.36
CA GLU A 226 -1.39 -6.82 5.96
C GLU A 226 -1.14 -6.36 4.51
N ILE A 227 0.13 -6.14 4.14
CA ILE A 227 0.50 -5.80 2.76
C ILE A 227 0.08 -6.91 1.77
N THR A 228 0.35 -8.17 2.12
CA THR A 228 0.00 -9.33 1.28
C THR A 228 -1.51 -9.48 1.16
N SER A 229 -2.24 -9.32 2.27
CA SER A 229 -3.69 -9.40 2.33
C SER A 229 -4.34 -8.33 1.48
N ASN A 230 -3.90 -7.08 1.59
CA ASN A 230 -4.43 -5.97 0.80
C ASN A 230 -4.23 -6.22 -0.71
N LEU A 231 -3.03 -6.65 -1.12
CA LEU A 231 -2.78 -6.99 -2.52
C LEU A 231 -3.70 -8.10 -3.02
N VAL A 232 -3.92 -9.14 -2.21
CA VAL A 232 -4.86 -10.23 -2.54
C VAL A 232 -6.27 -9.68 -2.68
N ASP A 233 -6.77 -8.96 -1.69
CA ASP A 233 -8.12 -8.37 -1.67
C ASP A 233 -8.36 -7.46 -2.89
N TRP A 234 -7.40 -6.61 -3.24
CA TRP A 234 -7.51 -5.76 -4.43
C TRP A 234 -7.66 -6.60 -5.70
N ILE A 235 -6.84 -7.63 -5.88
CA ILE A 235 -6.91 -8.50 -7.06
C ILE A 235 -8.22 -9.28 -7.11
N GLU A 236 -8.74 -9.72 -5.96
CA GLU A 236 -10.01 -10.44 -5.87
C GLU A 236 -11.22 -9.62 -6.36
N LEU A 237 -11.12 -8.28 -6.40
CA LEU A 237 -12.16 -7.41 -6.95
C LEU A 237 -12.48 -7.68 -8.43
N ILE A 238 -11.62 -8.40 -9.16
CA ILE A 238 -11.95 -8.86 -10.53
C ILE A 238 -13.18 -9.76 -10.57
N GLU A 239 -13.51 -10.41 -9.46
CA GLU A 239 -14.71 -11.23 -9.27
C GLU A 239 -15.94 -10.41 -8.88
N ASP A 240 -15.81 -9.12 -8.55
CA ASP A 240 -16.92 -8.29 -8.12
C ASP A 240 -17.62 -7.61 -9.32
N ASP A 241 -18.77 -8.17 -9.73
CA ASP A 241 -19.61 -7.58 -10.78
C ASP A 241 -20.16 -6.19 -10.39
N THR A 242 -20.25 -5.89 -9.09
CA THR A 242 -20.79 -4.64 -8.56
C THR A 242 -19.76 -3.51 -8.54
N ALA A 243 -18.47 -3.84 -8.41
CA ALA A 243 -17.38 -2.88 -8.51
C ALA A 243 -17.28 -2.25 -9.91
N LYS A 244 -17.95 -2.83 -10.92
CA LYS A 244 -17.89 -2.38 -12.33
C LYS A 244 -16.44 -2.14 -12.76
N VAL A 245 -15.53 -3.00 -12.29
CA VAL A 245 -14.10 -2.94 -12.61
C VAL A 245 -13.99 -3.05 -14.13
N LYS A 246 -13.72 -1.92 -14.79
CA LYS A 246 -13.49 -1.86 -16.24
C LYS A 246 -11.99 -1.71 -16.51
N GLN A 247 -11.17 -2.49 -15.82
CA GLN A 247 -9.75 -2.57 -16.11
C GLN A 247 -9.55 -3.65 -17.17
N LYS A 248 -9.23 -3.21 -18.39
CA LYS A 248 -9.00 -4.10 -19.52
C LYS A 248 -7.55 -4.56 -19.46
N LEU A 249 -7.37 -5.87 -19.41
CA LEU A 249 -6.05 -6.48 -19.54
C LEU A 249 -5.58 -6.36 -20.99
N GLU A 250 -4.40 -5.79 -21.20
CA GLU A 250 -3.80 -5.66 -22.53
C GLU A 250 -2.98 -6.91 -22.89
N HIS A 251 -2.18 -7.39 -21.93
CA HIS A 251 -1.28 -8.52 -22.09
C HIS A 251 -1.37 -9.50 -20.91
N VAL A 252 -1.39 -10.81 -21.22
CA VAL A 252 -1.44 -11.91 -20.23
C VAL A 252 -0.02 -12.32 -19.79
N ASP A 253 0.83 -11.33 -19.53
CA ASP A 253 2.22 -11.50 -19.11
C ASP A 253 2.56 -10.56 -17.95
N CYS A 254 3.84 -10.51 -17.55
CA CYS A 254 4.30 -9.65 -16.46
C CYS A 254 4.62 -8.20 -16.89
N SER A 255 4.30 -7.79 -18.12
CA SER A 255 4.53 -6.41 -18.55
C SER A 255 3.67 -5.44 -17.73
N HIS A 256 4.23 -4.26 -17.44
CA HIS A 256 3.51 -3.24 -16.70
C HIS A 256 2.40 -2.61 -17.56
N GLU A 257 1.20 -2.48 -16.97
CA GLU A 257 0.07 -1.75 -17.53
C GLU A 257 -0.31 -0.67 -16.51
N ASN A 258 0.20 0.56 -16.70
CA ASN A 258 0.11 1.61 -15.69
C ASN A 258 -1.33 1.99 -15.28
N ASN A 259 -2.29 1.81 -16.17
CA ASN A 259 -3.72 2.08 -15.97
C ASN A 259 -4.50 0.88 -15.41
N ASN A 260 -3.82 -0.22 -15.10
CA ASN A 260 -4.41 -1.45 -14.61
C ASN A 260 -3.89 -1.74 -13.19
N ILE A 261 -4.61 -1.21 -12.20
CA ILE A 261 -4.30 -1.39 -10.78
C ILE A 261 -4.27 -2.88 -10.42
N LEU A 262 -5.21 -3.69 -10.93
CA LEU A 262 -5.29 -5.11 -10.62
C LEU A 262 -4.07 -5.88 -11.13
N LYS A 263 -3.66 -5.64 -12.39
CA LYS A 263 -2.44 -6.26 -12.94
C LYS A 263 -1.20 -5.79 -12.19
N SER A 264 -1.12 -4.49 -11.90
CA SER A 264 -0.02 -3.91 -11.12
C SER A 264 0.05 -4.50 -9.71
N SER A 265 -1.10 -4.81 -9.10
CA SER A 265 -1.18 -5.49 -7.80
C SER A 265 -0.64 -6.92 -7.87
N ILE A 266 -0.92 -7.68 -8.95
CA ILE A 266 -0.32 -9.01 -9.16
C ILE A 266 1.22 -8.91 -9.25
N ILE A 267 1.73 -7.96 -10.05
CA ILE A 267 3.18 -7.79 -10.20
C ILE A 267 3.80 -7.43 -8.85
N CYS A 268 3.19 -6.50 -8.11
CA CYS A 268 3.65 -6.11 -6.78
C CYS A 268 3.60 -7.27 -5.77
N LEU A 269 2.54 -8.09 -5.77
CA LEU A 269 2.41 -9.28 -4.93
C LEU A 269 3.54 -10.28 -5.17
N VAL A 270 3.86 -10.55 -6.44
CA VAL A 270 4.96 -11.47 -6.79
C VAL A 270 6.32 -10.89 -6.42
N GLN A 271 6.54 -9.58 -6.60
CA GLN A 271 7.76 -8.90 -6.14
C GLN A 271 7.93 -9.01 -4.61
N CYS A 272 6.86 -8.76 -3.86
CA CYS A 272 6.84 -8.88 -2.40
C CYS A 272 7.12 -10.32 -1.96
N SER A 273 6.43 -11.29 -2.57
CA SER A 273 6.62 -12.71 -2.29
C SER A 273 8.07 -13.15 -2.52
N HIS A 274 8.66 -12.76 -3.65
CA HIS A 274 10.06 -13.04 -3.93
C HIS A 274 10.98 -12.48 -2.84
N ARG A 275 10.81 -11.22 -2.46
CA ARG A 275 11.66 -10.59 -1.44
C ARG A 275 11.53 -11.27 -0.08
N ILE A 276 10.31 -11.68 0.29
CA ILE A 276 10.02 -12.40 1.53
C ILE A 276 10.67 -13.79 1.50
N LEU A 277 10.51 -14.54 0.41
CA LEU A 277 11.05 -15.90 0.30
C LEU A 277 12.58 -15.92 0.30
N ASP A 278 13.22 -14.92 -0.30
CA ASP A 278 14.69 -14.71 -0.31
C ASP A 278 15.25 -14.26 1.06
N THR A 279 14.41 -13.89 2.02
CA THR A 279 14.88 -13.41 3.34
C THR A 279 15.01 -14.55 4.34
N ASP A 280 16.22 -15.04 4.57
CA ASP A 280 16.51 -16.17 5.48
C ASP A 280 15.97 -16.00 6.91
N ALA A 281 15.96 -14.77 7.44
CA ALA A 281 15.53 -14.49 8.80
C ALA A 281 14.02 -14.73 9.03
N ILE A 282 13.22 -14.78 7.97
CA ILE A 282 11.77 -14.99 8.09
C ILE A 282 11.48 -16.49 8.26
N PRO A 283 10.71 -16.91 9.30
CA PRO A 283 10.39 -18.31 9.52
C PRO A 283 9.73 -18.99 8.32
N TYR A 284 10.15 -20.23 8.04
CA TYR A 284 9.61 -21.07 6.96
C TYR A 284 8.08 -21.15 6.99
N ARG A 285 7.48 -21.41 8.16
CA ARG A 285 6.02 -21.50 8.33
C ARG A 285 5.30 -20.19 7.94
N PHE A 286 5.91 -19.04 8.26
CA PHE A 286 5.32 -17.75 7.94
C PHE A 286 5.45 -17.43 6.44
N LYS A 287 6.60 -17.75 5.82
CA LYS A 287 6.79 -17.71 4.36
C LYS A 287 5.74 -18.56 3.63
N GLN A 288 5.52 -19.78 4.10
CA GLN A 288 4.51 -20.69 3.56
C GLN A 288 3.12 -20.09 3.68
N TYR A 289 2.75 -19.56 4.85
CA TYR A 289 1.44 -18.94 5.08
C TYR A 289 1.13 -17.81 4.08
N LEU A 290 2.08 -16.89 3.86
CA LEU A 290 1.90 -15.81 2.86
C LEU A 290 1.85 -16.34 1.43
N THR A 291 2.65 -17.36 1.11
CA THR A 291 2.62 -18.02 -0.21
C THR A 291 1.28 -18.71 -0.47
N ASP A 292 0.69 -19.33 0.56
CA ASP A 292 -0.61 -19.99 0.47
C ASP A 292 -1.73 -19.00 0.13
N MET A 293 -1.65 -17.73 0.59
CA MET A 293 -2.60 -16.68 0.18
C MET A 293 -2.53 -16.43 -1.33
N MET A 294 -1.32 -16.34 -1.88
CA MET A 294 -1.10 -16.17 -3.33
C MET A 294 -1.58 -17.40 -4.13
N PHE A 295 -1.37 -18.63 -3.63
CA PHE A 295 -1.89 -19.83 -4.29
C PHE A 295 -3.42 -19.92 -4.22
N LYS A 296 -4.03 -19.60 -3.08
CA LYS A 296 -5.50 -19.50 -2.95
C LYS A 296 -6.08 -18.54 -3.97
N LEU A 297 -5.48 -17.34 -4.09
CA LEU A 297 -5.86 -16.35 -5.09
C LEU A 297 -5.72 -16.90 -6.51
N TYR A 298 -4.58 -17.48 -6.86
CA TYR A 298 -4.35 -18.08 -8.18
C TYR A 298 -5.44 -19.10 -8.52
N PHE A 299 -5.69 -20.08 -7.65
CA PHE A 299 -6.67 -21.12 -7.91
C PHE A 299 -8.10 -20.57 -7.93
N LYS A 300 -8.42 -19.57 -7.10
CA LYS A 300 -9.71 -18.88 -7.14
C LYS A 300 -9.98 -18.29 -8.53
N LEU A 301 -9.01 -17.57 -9.08
CA LEU A 301 -9.12 -16.93 -10.40
C LEU A 301 -9.05 -17.91 -11.56
N ALA A 302 -8.11 -18.87 -11.52
CA ALA A 302 -7.90 -19.84 -12.58
C ALA A 302 -9.10 -20.80 -12.72
N LEU A 303 -9.76 -21.14 -11.60
CA LEU A 303 -10.98 -21.96 -11.56
C LEU A 303 -12.26 -21.13 -11.50
N SER A 304 -12.19 -19.84 -11.84
CA SER A 304 -13.37 -18.98 -11.93
C SER A 304 -14.23 -19.36 -13.13
N THR A 305 -15.54 -19.11 -13.04
CA THR A 305 -16.44 -19.17 -14.19
C THR A 305 -16.31 -17.93 -15.10
N LYS A 306 -15.67 -16.86 -14.61
CA LYS A 306 -15.47 -15.62 -15.36
C LYS A 306 -14.18 -15.67 -16.17
N LYS A 307 -14.31 -15.53 -17.49
CA LYS A 307 -13.16 -15.52 -18.40
C LYS A 307 -12.11 -14.45 -18.04
N ILE A 308 -12.56 -13.25 -17.65
CA ILE A 308 -11.65 -12.18 -17.26
C ILE A 308 -10.82 -12.57 -16.04
N ALA A 309 -11.42 -13.16 -15.01
CA ALA A 309 -10.69 -13.63 -13.84
C ALA A 309 -9.68 -14.73 -14.20
N GLN A 310 -10.05 -15.67 -15.08
CA GLN A 310 -9.11 -16.67 -15.59
C GLN A 310 -7.90 -16.04 -16.30
N GLU A 311 -8.08 -14.94 -17.02
CA GLU A 311 -6.97 -14.19 -17.65
C GLU A 311 -6.04 -13.57 -16.60
N TYR A 312 -6.57 -12.99 -15.52
CA TYR A 312 -5.75 -12.53 -14.39
C TYR A 312 -5.06 -13.69 -13.65
N GLY A 313 -5.71 -14.86 -13.53
CA GLY A 313 -5.07 -16.08 -13.03
C GLY A 313 -3.86 -16.51 -13.86
N LYS A 314 -3.94 -16.36 -15.20
CA LYS A 314 -2.80 -16.60 -16.09
C LYS A 314 -1.68 -15.57 -15.90
N VAL A 315 -2.02 -14.30 -15.62
CA VAL A 315 -1.01 -13.28 -15.26
C VAL A 315 -0.26 -13.68 -14.00
N ILE A 316 -0.95 -14.14 -12.95
CA ILE A 316 -0.32 -14.65 -11.72
C ILE A 316 0.64 -15.79 -12.04
N ALA A 317 0.16 -16.83 -12.75
CA ALA A 317 1.01 -17.96 -13.13
C ALA A 317 2.24 -17.52 -13.95
N CYS A 318 2.07 -16.55 -14.85
CA CYS A 318 3.16 -15.99 -15.64
C CYS A 318 4.17 -15.26 -14.76
N CYS A 319 3.72 -14.37 -13.86
CA CYS A 319 4.59 -13.59 -12.99
C CYS A 319 5.37 -14.48 -12.01
N ILE A 320 4.71 -15.44 -11.36
CA ILE A 320 5.36 -16.39 -10.44
C ILE A 320 6.45 -17.21 -11.15
N SER A 321 6.21 -17.54 -12.44
CA SER A 321 7.12 -18.37 -13.23
C SER A 321 8.25 -17.58 -13.88
N ILE A 322 8.24 -16.24 -13.89
CA ILE A 322 9.26 -15.45 -14.59
C ILE A 322 10.52 -15.30 -13.74
N GLN A 323 11.66 -15.47 -14.40
CA GLN A 323 13.00 -15.26 -13.86
C GLN A 323 13.21 -13.75 -13.65
N ASN A 324 12.86 -13.31 -12.45
CA ASN A 324 13.24 -12.06 -11.79
C ASN A 324 14.06 -11.09 -12.66
N TYR A 325 13.41 -10.27 -13.48
CA TYR A 325 14.03 -9.14 -14.18
C TYR A 325 15.44 -9.42 -14.78
N GLY A 326 15.69 -10.66 -15.26
CA GLY A 326 16.97 -11.09 -15.82
C GLY A 326 17.89 -11.98 -14.96
N LYS A 327 17.49 -12.46 -13.77
CA LYS A 327 18.26 -13.44 -12.97
C LYS A 327 17.49 -14.75 -12.76
N GLU A 328 18.18 -15.87 -13.01
CA GLU A 328 17.72 -17.21 -12.63
C GLU A 328 17.76 -17.34 -11.11
N ASP A 329 16.59 -17.41 -10.46
CA ASP A 329 16.47 -17.71 -9.03
C ASP A 329 15.82 -19.09 -8.86
N ASP A 330 16.66 -20.13 -8.97
CA ASP A 330 16.26 -21.52 -8.77
C ASP A 330 15.80 -21.78 -7.31
N ALA A 331 16.28 -20.99 -6.34
CA ALA A 331 15.94 -21.16 -4.92
C ALA A 331 14.50 -20.72 -4.64
N TYR A 332 14.10 -19.55 -5.15
CA TYR A 332 12.73 -19.06 -5.08
C TYR A 332 11.73 -20.07 -5.66
N ARG A 333 12.02 -20.60 -6.86
CA ARG A 333 11.17 -21.60 -7.51
C ARG A 333 11.09 -22.91 -6.74
N GLN A 334 12.21 -23.38 -6.19
CA GLN A 334 12.23 -24.60 -5.41
C GLN A 334 11.35 -24.48 -4.16
N LEU A 335 11.39 -23.34 -3.47
CA LEU A 335 10.50 -23.05 -2.34
C LEU A 335 9.03 -23.02 -2.77
N LEU A 336 8.70 -22.40 -3.91
CA LEU A 336 7.33 -22.42 -4.42
C LEU A 336 6.82 -23.84 -4.73
N ILE A 337 7.66 -24.69 -5.32
CA ILE A 337 7.31 -26.09 -5.60
C ILE A 337 7.08 -26.85 -4.29
N GLU A 338 7.94 -26.63 -3.30
CA GLU A 338 7.82 -27.24 -1.97
C GLU A 338 6.52 -26.82 -1.28
N TYR A 339 6.25 -25.51 -1.21
CA TYR A 339 5.02 -24.99 -0.62
C TYR A 339 3.77 -25.43 -1.37
N LEU A 340 3.80 -25.49 -2.71
CA LEU A 340 2.70 -26.03 -3.50
C LEU A 340 2.46 -27.53 -3.20
N GLY A 341 3.52 -28.28 -2.91
CA GLY A 341 3.44 -29.67 -2.45
C GLY A 341 2.63 -29.80 -1.16
N SER A 342 2.88 -28.93 -0.18
CA SER A 342 2.18 -28.89 1.11
C SER A 342 0.88 -28.08 1.14
N PHE A 343 0.57 -27.33 0.07
CA PHE A 343 -0.64 -26.51 -0.03
C PHE A 343 -1.90 -27.36 0.17
N ASP A 344 -2.85 -26.85 0.96
CA ASP A 344 -4.15 -27.48 1.19
C ASP A 344 -5.00 -27.43 -0.08
N LYS A 345 -5.11 -28.60 -0.74
CA LYS A 345 -5.85 -28.77 -1.99
C LYS A 345 -7.33 -29.06 -1.75
N VAL A 346 -7.76 -29.39 -0.53
CA VAL A 346 -9.16 -29.76 -0.23
C VAL A 346 -10.16 -28.71 -0.74
N PRO A 347 -9.92 -27.39 -0.59
CA PRO A 347 -10.84 -26.36 -1.07
C PRO A 347 -11.00 -26.30 -2.60
N ILE A 348 -10.12 -26.91 -3.40
CA ILE A 348 -10.16 -26.82 -4.86
C ILE A 348 -10.49 -28.14 -5.55
N LEU A 349 -10.30 -29.29 -4.87
CA LEU A 349 -10.44 -30.62 -5.48
C LEU A 349 -11.86 -30.95 -5.97
N HIS A 350 -12.88 -30.26 -5.48
CA HIS A 350 -14.27 -30.46 -5.92
C HIS A 350 -14.61 -29.72 -7.22
N LYS A 351 -13.73 -28.84 -7.71
CA LYS A 351 -13.94 -28.08 -8.95
C LYS A 351 -13.47 -28.88 -10.15
N ASN A 352 -14.23 -28.80 -11.25
CA ASN A 352 -13.81 -29.31 -12.54
C ASN A 352 -12.49 -28.61 -12.95
N ASP A 353 -11.61 -29.33 -13.64
CA ASP A 353 -10.30 -28.86 -14.11
C ASP A 353 -9.23 -28.59 -13.03
N ALA A 354 -9.54 -28.69 -11.73
CA ALA A 354 -8.59 -28.43 -10.64
C ALA A 354 -7.29 -29.24 -10.76
N SER A 355 -7.39 -30.54 -11.04
CA SER A 355 -6.21 -31.41 -11.23
C SER A 355 -5.37 -31.02 -12.44
N MET A 356 -6.00 -30.53 -13.51
CA MET A 356 -5.31 -30.07 -14.73
C MET A 356 -4.57 -28.76 -14.45
N ILE A 357 -5.23 -27.79 -13.83
CA ILE A 357 -4.65 -26.48 -13.49
C ILE A 357 -3.50 -26.62 -12.48
N LEU A 358 -3.65 -27.48 -11.48
CA LEU A 358 -2.57 -27.78 -10.53
C LEU A 358 -1.33 -28.32 -11.26
N LYS A 359 -1.52 -29.30 -12.15
CA LYS A 359 -0.42 -29.89 -12.93
C LYS A 359 0.21 -28.87 -13.89
N GLU A 360 -0.59 -27.97 -14.47
CA GLU A 360 -0.08 -26.89 -15.32
C GLU A 360 0.83 -25.95 -14.52
N LEU A 361 0.41 -25.52 -13.33
CA LEU A 361 1.24 -24.68 -12.47
C LEU A 361 2.53 -25.40 -12.05
N GLU A 362 2.44 -26.66 -11.61
CA GLU A 362 3.61 -27.47 -11.26
C GLU A 362 4.62 -27.58 -12.41
N ASN A 363 4.14 -27.82 -13.63
CA ASN A 363 4.98 -27.88 -14.82
C ASN A 363 5.65 -26.54 -15.10
N ARG A 364 4.89 -25.43 -15.05
CA ARG A 364 5.43 -24.07 -15.26
C ARG A 364 6.54 -23.71 -14.28
N LEU A 365 6.40 -24.09 -13.01
CA LEU A 365 7.42 -23.86 -11.99
C LEU A 365 8.69 -24.69 -12.25
N ARG A 366 8.52 -25.92 -12.77
CA ARG A 366 9.62 -26.84 -13.09
C ARG A 366 10.30 -26.53 -14.44
N GLU A 367 9.61 -25.86 -15.36
CA GLU A 367 10.15 -25.49 -16.66
C GLU A 367 11.27 -24.45 -16.52
N ARG A 368 12.52 -24.88 -16.80
CA ARG A 368 13.63 -23.97 -17.04
C ARG A 368 13.43 -23.32 -18.41
N ARG A 369 13.10 -22.02 -18.46
CA ARG A 369 13.14 -21.29 -19.73
C ARG A 369 14.60 -21.16 -20.17
N SER A 370 14.96 -21.83 -21.26
CA SER A 370 16.27 -21.64 -21.89
C SER A 370 16.41 -20.17 -22.31
N LYS A 371 17.57 -19.57 -22.02
CA LYS A 371 17.95 -18.21 -22.44
C LYS A 371 17.62 -17.96 -23.91
N SER A 372 16.54 -17.24 -24.21
CA SER A 372 16.33 -16.64 -25.53
C SER A 372 15.20 -15.60 -25.49
N GLN A 373 15.54 -14.36 -25.12
CA GLN A 373 15.39 -13.16 -25.95
C GLN A 373 15.56 -11.92 -25.06
N PRO A 374 16.42 -10.96 -25.44
CA PRO A 374 16.57 -9.72 -24.67
C PRO A 374 15.29 -8.91 -24.76
N LEU A 375 14.79 -8.45 -23.61
CA LEU A 375 13.78 -7.40 -23.55
C LEU A 375 14.34 -6.18 -24.29
N SER A 376 13.70 -5.81 -25.41
CA SER A 376 14.03 -4.59 -26.14
C SER A 376 13.80 -3.38 -25.23
N LYS A 377 14.79 -2.47 -25.26
CA LYS A 377 14.92 -1.26 -24.45
C LYS A 377 13.68 -0.39 -24.35
#